data_AF-A0A2W6E1T3-F1
#
_entry.id   AF-A0A2W6E1T3-F1
#
_cell.length_a   1.000
_cell.length_b   1.000
_cell.length_c   1.000
_cell.angle_alpha   90.00
_cell.angle_beta   90.00
_cell.angle_gamma   90.00
#
_symmetry.space_group_name_H-M   'P 1'
#
loop_
_entity.id
_entity.type
_entity.pdbx_description
1 polymer ?
#
loop_
_entity_poly.entity_id
_entity_poly.type
_entity_poly.pdbx_seq_one_letter_code
_entity_poly.pdbx_strand_id
1 'polypeptide(L)'
;MTLNQDGVVRAAVHLLDDVGLEGLTLRRLAADLGVSAPTLYWHVKDKRTLLDLVAEAIMAPHRTAVRPAHGQPWWEWLSESAWAQYRALVGHRDAALVLAGNRPTEASLPAIEQVVGPITKCPTVRIETSASAGGKPTSTRLPTTC
;
A
#
# COMPACT_ATOMS: atom_id res chain seq x y z
N MET A 1 -24.94 -12.57 -11.37
CA MET A 1 -23.87 -12.28 -10.41
C MET A 1 -24.22 -10.98 -9.74
N THR A 2 -24.54 -10.99 -8.45
CA THR A 2 -24.88 -9.77 -7.71
C THR A 2 -23.64 -8.90 -7.58
N LEU A 3 -23.74 -7.64 -8.01
CA LEU A 3 -22.64 -6.68 -7.85
C LEU A 3 -22.45 -6.41 -6.36
N ASN A 4 -21.24 -6.64 -5.86
CA ASN A 4 -20.84 -6.27 -4.50
C ASN A 4 -19.56 -5.43 -4.55
N GLN A 5 -19.20 -4.82 -3.42
CA GLN A 5 -18.06 -3.92 -3.36
C GLN A 5 -16.75 -4.61 -3.77
N ASP A 6 -16.52 -5.85 -3.32
CA ASP A 6 -15.32 -6.60 -3.69
C ASP A 6 -15.22 -6.87 -5.19
N GLY A 7 -16.36 -7.15 -5.84
CA GLY A 7 -16.42 -7.31 -7.29
C GLY A 7 -16.09 -6.03 -8.04
N VAL A 8 -16.60 -4.89 -7.55
CA VAL A 8 -16.27 -3.57 -8.10
C VAL A 8 -14.78 -3.27 -7.97
N VAL A 9 -14.19 -3.54 -6.80
CA VAL A 9 -12.77 -3.27 -6.53
C VAL A 9 -11.86 -4.16 -7.37
N ARG A 10 -12.17 -5.45 -7.52
CA ARG A 10 -11.39 -6.34 -8.40
C ARG A 10 -11.41 -5.86 -9.84
N ALA A 11 -12.57 -5.50 -10.37
CA ALA A 11 -12.68 -4.95 -11.72
C ALA A 11 -11.91 -3.63 -11.86
N ALA A 12 -11.90 -2.79 -10.83
CA ALA A 12 -11.13 -1.55 -10.82
C ALA A 12 -9.60 -1.79 -10.81
N VAL A 13 -9.11 -2.83 -10.12
CA VAL A 13 -7.69 -3.24 -10.19
C VAL A 13 -7.33 -3.69 -11.61
N HIS A 14 -8.15 -4.55 -12.23
CA HIS A 14 -7.92 -4.97 -13.62
C HIS A 14 -7.93 -3.78 -14.59
N LEU A 15 -8.91 -2.88 -14.45
CA LEU A 15 -8.99 -1.69 -15.28
C LEU A 15 -7.80 -0.75 -15.06
N LEU A 16 -7.31 -0.63 -13.82
CA LEU A 16 -6.10 0.13 -13.51
C LEU A 16 -4.88 -0.43 -14.28
N ASP A 17 -4.71 -1.75 -14.27
CA ASP A 17 -3.61 -2.41 -14.99
C ASP A 17 -3.68 -2.17 -16.50
N ASP A 18 -4.88 -2.22 -17.08
CA ASP A 18 -5.09 -2.03 -18.51
C ASP A 18 -4.87 -0.57 -18.95
N VAL A 19 -5.43 0.39 -18.22
CA VAL A 19 -5.59 1.77 -18.74
C VAL A 19 -4.88 2.83 -17.91
N GLY A 20 -4.30 2.46 -16.77
CA GLY A 20 -3.65 3.36 -15.84
C GLY A 20 -4.62 4.26 -15.07
N LEU A 21 -4.05 5.04 -14.15
CA LEU A 21 -4.79 5.86 -13.19
C LEU A 21 -5.65 6.95 -13.86
N GLU A 22 -5.13 7.55 -14.94
CA GLU A 22 -5.87 8.55 -15.71
C GLU A 22 -7.09 7.95 -16.41
N GLY A 23 -6.94 6.73 -16.95
CA GLY A 23 -8.01 6.01 -17.64
C GLY A 23 -9.07 5.43 -16.70
N LEU A 24 -8.73 5.20 -15.43
CA LEU A 24 -9.64 4.67 -14.42
C LEU A 24 -10.69 5.73 -14.03
N THR A 25 -11.91 5.56 -14.53
CA THR A 25 -13.06 6.42 -14.20
C THR A 25 -14.27 5.57 -13.81
N LEU A 26 -15.16 6.10 -12.96
CA LEU A 26 -16.38 5.39 -12.56
C LEU A 26 -17.27 5.04 -13.76
N ARG A 27 -17.33 5.91 -14.76
CA ARG A 27 -18.10 5.66 -15.99
C ARG A 27 -17.53 4.49 -16.78
N ARG A 28 -16.20 4.44 -16.94
CA ARG A 28 -15.53 3.34 -17.65
C ARG A 28 -15.66 2.03 -16.88
N LEU A 29 -15.51 2.08 -15.55
CA LEU A 29 -15.72 0.93 -14.68
C LEU A 29 -17.15 0.39 -14.74
N ALA A 30 -18.15 1.27 -14.76
CA ALA A 30 -19.56 0.86 -14.90
C ALA A 30 -19.80 0.16 -16.26
N ALA A 31 -19.22 0.70 -17.34
CA ALA A 31 -19.30 0.11 -18.67
C ALA A 31 -18.62 -1.27 -18.74
N ASP A 32 -17.43 -1.40 -18.13
CA ASP A 32 -16.68 -2.65 -18.06
C ASP A 32 -17.44 -3.74 -17.26
N LEU A 33 -18.08 -3.35 -16.16
CA LEU A 33 -18.94 -4.21 -15.36
C LEU A 33 -20.32 -4.49 -15.98
N GLY A 34 -20.67 -3.83 -17.09
CA GLY A 34 -21.98 -3.97 -17.73
C GLY A 34 -23.15 -3.45 -16.88
N VAL A 35 -22.92 -2.51 -15.97
CA VAL A 35 -23.93 -1.94 -15.07
C VAL A 35 -24.16 -0.45 -15.32
N SER A 36 -25.30 0.05 -14.84
CA SER A 36 -25.58 1.48 -14.89
C SER A 36 -24.68 2.25 -13.90
N ALA A 37 -24.33 3.50 -14.22
CA ALA A 37 -23.57 4.35 -13.30
C ALA A 37 -24.28 4.52 -11.92
N PRO A 38 -25.62 4.73 -11.84
CA PRO A 38 -26.33 4.74 -10.56
C PRO A 38 -26.11 3.48 -9.72
N THR A 39 -26.10 2.30 -10.34
CA THR A 39 -25.83 1.02 -9.65
C THR A 39 -24.42 1.02 -9.04
N LEU A 40 -23.42 1.52 -9.77
CA LEU A 40 -22.05 1.59 -9.27
C LEU A 40 -21.92 2.55 -8.08
N TYR A 41 -22.62 3.68 -8.10
CA TYR A 41 -22.58 4.67 -7.02
C TYR A 41 -23.08 4.13 -5.66
N TRP A 42 -23.95 3.11 -5.67
CA TRP A 42 -24.36 2.43 -4.43
C TRP A 42 -23.23 1.66 -3.77
N HIS A 43 -22.22 1.22 -4.53
CA HIS A 43 -21.06 0.51 -4.01
C HIS A 43 -19.89 1.45 -3.72
N VAL A 44 -19.74 2.52 -4.50
CA VAL A 44 -18.61 3.45 -4.37
C VAL A 44 -19.07 4.88 -4.64
N LYS A 45 -18.95 5.75 -3.63
CA LYS A 45 -19.50 7.12 -3.67
C LYS A 45 -18.82 8.01 -4.69
N ASP A 46 -17.50 7.91 -4.82
CA ASP A 46 -16.70 8.76 -5.71
C ASP A 46 -15.39 8.07 -6.14
N LYS A 47 -14.68 8.68 -7.10
CA LYS A 47 -13.39 8.17 -7.58
C LYS A 47 -12.37 8.06 -6.45
N ARG A 48 -12.41 8.95 -5.46
CA ARG A 48 -11.45 8.95 -4.35
C ARG A 48 -11.60 7.69 -3.50
N THR A 49 -12.83 7.39 -3.10
CA THR A 49 -13.21 6.18 -2.36
C THR A 49 -12.85 4.93 -3.15
N LEU A 50 -13.05 4.93 -4.47
CA LEU A 50 -12.62 3.82 -5.33
C LEU A 50 -11.11 3.59 -5.23
N LEU A 51 -10.32 4.65 -5.39
CA LEU A 51 -8.86 4.58 -5.34
C LEU A 51 -8.36 4.12 -3.96
N ASP A 52 -9.03 4.53 -2.89
CA ASP A 52 -8.69 4.08 -1.54
C ASP A 52 -8.95 2.57 -1.37
N LEU A 53 -10.06 2.07 -1.90
CA LEU A 53 -10.37 0.64 -1.88
C LEU A 53 -9.43 -0.18 -2.79
N VAL A 54 -9.04 0.36 -3.93
CA VAL A 54 -8.06 -0.26 -4.84
C VAL A 54 -6.68 -0.34 -4.18
N ALA A 55 -6.21 0.74 -3.55
CA ALA A 55 -4.97 0.75 -2.78
C ALA A 55 -5.00 -0.31 -1.67
N GLU A 56 -6.11 -0.40 -0.94
CA GLU A 56 -6.29 -1.38 0.12
C GLU A 56 -6.28 -2.81 -0.43
N ALA A 57 -6.98 -3.08 -1.52
CA ALA A 57 -7.02 -4.41 -2.14
C ALA A 57 -5.64 -4.86 -2.65
N ILE A 58 -4.86 -3.94 -3.21
CA ILE A 58 -3.48 -4.23 -3.66
C ILE A 58 -2.57 -4.48 -2.46
N MET A 59 -2.70 -3.71 -1.38
CA MET A 59 -1.75 -3.77 -0.26
C MET A 59 -2.08 -4.81 0.82
N ALA A 60 -3.36 -5.07 1.09
CA ALA A 60 -3.81 -5.91 2.20
C ALA A 60 -3.16 -7.31 2.21
N PRO A 61 -3.03 -8.03 1.07
CA PRO A 61 -2.36 -9.33 1.04
C PRO A 61 -0.89 -9.27 1.44
N HIS A 62 -0.23 -8.13 1.23
CA HIS A 62 1.22 -7.97 1.41
C HIS A 62 1.61 -7.35 2.75
N ARG A 63 0.73 -6.58 3.41
CA ARG A 63 1.02 -5.97 4.72
C ARG A 63 1.32 -6.99 5.82
N THR A 64 0.78 -8.20 5.70
CA THR A 64 0.96 -9.27 6.69
C THR A 64 1.66 -10.51 6.13
N ALA A 65 2.11 -10.46 4.88
CA ALA A 65 2.77 -11.57 4.20
C ALA A 65 4.12 -11.92 4.85
N VAL A 66 4.83 -10.91 5.39
CA VAL A 66 6.10 -11.09 6.07
C VAL A 66 5.88 -10.88 7.57
N ARG A 67 5.99 -11.96 8.34
CA ARG A 67 5.93 -11.93 9.80
C ARG A 67 7.35 -11.93 10.36
N PRO A 68 7.62 -11.16 11.43
CA PRO A 68 8.94 -11.16 12.04
C PRO A 68 9.21 -12.55 12.62
N ALA A 69 10.35 -13.14 12.25
CA ALA A 69 10.79 -14.37 12.88
C ALA A 69 11.21 -14.10 14.35
N HIS A 70 11.15 -15.13 15.19
CA HIS A 70 11.54 -14.99 16.58
C HIS A 70 13.02 -14.59 16.69
N GLY A 71 13.31 -13.50 17.40
CA GLY A 71 14.67 -12.97 17.54
C GLY A 71 15.23 -12.27 16.28
N GLN A 72 14.43 -12.11 15.22
CA GLN A 72 14.84 -11.36 14.04
C GLN A 72 14.94 -9.86 14.38
N PRO A 73 16.04 -9.19 13.99
CA PRO A 73 16.12 -7.75 14.15
C PRO A 73 15.04 -7.02 13.35
N TRP A 74 14.39 -6.03 13.97
CA TRP A 74 13.23 -5.37 13.35
C TRP A 74 13.54 -4.69 12.01
N TRP A 75 14.77 -4.20 11.78
CA TRP A 75 15.13 -3.56 10.51
C TRP A 75 15.26 -4.56 9.37
N GLU A 76 15.68 -5.80 9.65
CA GLU A 76 15.77 -6.87 8.66
C GLU A 76 14.36 -7.28 8.23
N TRP A 77 13.50 -7.56 9.21
CA TRP A 77 12.08 -7.82 8.98
C TRP A 77 11.38 -6.67 8.24
N LEU A 78 11.63 -5.43 8.65
CA LEU A 78 11.02 -4.25 8.02
C LEU A 78 11.49 -4.11 6.57
N SER A 79 12.76 -4.39 6.29
CA SER A 79 13.30 -4.37 4.93
C SER A 79 12.65 -5.43 4.05
N GLU A 80 12.49 -6.66 4.54
CA GLU A 80 11.79 -7.75 3.85
C GLU A 80 10.33 -7.39 3.57
N SER A 81 9.64 -6.85 4.58
CA SER A 81 8.26 -6.40 4.50
C SER A 81 8.09 -5.26 3.48
N ALA A 82 9.02 -4.31 3.48
CA ALA A 82 9.05 -3.20 2.53
C ALA A 82 9.27 -3.69 1.09
N TRP A 83 10.17 -4.67 0.88
CA TRP A 83 10.37 -5.27 -0.44
C TRP A 83 9.16 -6.04 -0.94
N ALA A 84 8.47 -6.78 -0.07
CA ALA A 84 7.23 -7.47 -0.43
C ALA A 84 6.14 -6.49 -0.90
N GLN A 85 5.98 -5.37 -0.17
CA GLN A 85 5.05 -4.30 -0.53
C GLN A 85 5.46 -3.57 -1.80
N TYR A 86 6.75 -3.28 -1.97
CA TYR A 86 7.29 -2.68 -3.19
C TYR A 86 7.00 -3.55 -4.42
N ARG A 87 7.24 -4.86 -4.33
CA ARG A 87 6.96 -5.82 -5.42
C ARG A 87 5.47 -5.83 -5.80
N ALA A 88 4.58 -5.73 -4.83
CA ALA A 88 3.14 -5.61 -5.09
C ALA A 88 2.81 -4.34 -5.87
N LEU A 89 3.38 -3.19 -5.45
CA LEU A 89 3.11 -1.90 -6.09
C LEU A 89 3.65 -1.80 -7.51
N VAL A 90 4.85 -2.34 -7.79
CA VAL A 90 5.39 -2.33 -9.15
C VAL A 90 4.76 -3.39 -10.04
N GLY A 91 4.00 -4.33 -9.46
CA GLY A 91 3.24 -5.34 -10.21
C GLY A 91 1.97 -4.78 -10.87
N HIS A 92 1.52 -3.60 -10.45
CA HIS A 92 0.31 -2.95 -10.94
C HIS A 92 0.60 -1.58 -11.52
N ARG A 93 -0.04 -1.24 -12.64
CA ARG A 93 0.18 0.04 -13.32
C ARG A 93 -0.29 1.19 -12.42
N ASP A 94 0.55 2.21 -12.26
CA ASP A 94 0.26 3.42 -11.44
C ASP A 94 -0.13 3.14 -9.97
N ALA A 95 -0.01 1.92 -9.46
CA ALA A 95 -0.46 1.57 -8.11
C ALA A 95 0.30 2.32 -7.01
N ALA A 96 1.57 2.64 -7.23
CA ALA A 96 2.34 3.52 -6.33
C ALA A 96 1.71 4.92 -6.20
N LEU A 97 1.16 5.49 -7.28
CA LEU A 97 0.47 6.78 -7.25
C LEU A 97 -0.89 6.67 -6.54
N VAL A 98 -1.60 5.57 -6.78
CA VAL A 98 -2.87 5.27 -6.10
C VAL A 98 -2.65 5.15 -4.59
N LEU A 99 -1.61 4.43 -4.17
CA LEU A 99 -1.24 4.30 -2.77
C LEU A 99 -0.74 5.62 -2.16
N ALA A 100 0.08 6.39 -2.87
CA ALA A 100 0.61 7.67 -2.34
C ALA A 100 -0.50 8.67 -2.01
N GLY A 101 -1.61 8.62 -2.75
CA GLY A 101 -2.81 9.39 -2.43
C GLY A 101 -3.61 8.83 -1.26
N ASN A 102 -3.51 7.54 -0.94
CA ASN A 102 -4.39 6.85 0.00
C ASN A 102 -4.25 7.37 1.45
N ARG A 103 -5.37 7.35 2.18
CA ARG A 103 -5.39 7.57 3.63
C ARG A 103 -5.65 6.25 4.34
N PRO A 104 -4.97 5.99 5.47
CA PRO A 104 -5.30 4.85 6.32
C PRO A 104 -6.80 4.82 6.64
N THR A 105 -7.41 3.66 6.42
CA THR A 105 -8.78 3.37 6.87
C THR A 105 -8.74 2.74 8.25
N GLU A 106 -9.86 2.73 8.97
CA GLU A 106 -9.94 2.08 10.28
C GLU A 106 -9.61 0.57 10.20
N ALA A 107 -9.99 -0.08 9.09
CA ALA A 107 -9.64 -1.47 8.81
C ALA A 107 -8.12 -1.70 8.61
N SER A 108 -7.38 -0.67 8.17
CA SER A 108 -5.93 -0.75 7.96
C SER A 108 -5.10 -0.55 9.24
N LEU A 109 -5.69 0.03 10.29
CA LEU A 109 -4.98 0.38 11.53
C LEU A 109 -4.31 -0.82 12.22
N PRO A 110 -4.93 -2.00 12.35
CA PRO A 110 -4.26 -3.15 12.98
C PRO A 110 -2.98 -3.58 12.24
N ALA A 111 -2.97 -3.49 10.91
CA ALA A 111 -1.80 -3.81 10.11
C ALA A 111 -0.71 -2.73 10.27
N ILE A 112 -1.09 -1.46 10.36
CA ILE A 112 -0.16 -0.34 10.62
C ILE A 112 0.47 -0.52 12.01
N GLU A 113 -0.32 -0.84 13.03
CA GLU A 113 0.17 -1.06 14.39
C GLU A 113 1.18 -2.21 14.47
N GLN A 114 0.97 -3.28 13.68
CA GLN A 114 1.94 -4.37 13.59
C GLN A 114 3.29 -3.91 13.03
N VAL A 115 3.31 -2.93 12.14
CA VAL A 115 4.54 -2.35 11.57
C VAL A 115 5.18 -1.35 12.51
N VAL A 116 4.38 -0.47 13.13
CA VAL A 116 4.88 0.62 13.98
C VAL A 116 5.28 0.15 15.37
N GLY A 117 4.57 -0.82 15.94
CA GLY A 117 4.78 -1.30 17.31
C GLY A 117 6.20 -1.81 17.61
N PRO A 118 6.85 -2.60 16.74
CA PRO A 118 8.25 -3.00 16.92
C PRO A 118 9.22 -1.81 16.88
N ILE A 119 8.95 -0.82 16.05
CA ILE A 119 9.80 0.37 15.84
C ILE A 119 9.76 1.27 17.09
N THR A 120 8.58 1.47 17.68
CA THR A 120 8.39 2.35 18.84
C THR A 120 8.96 1.77 20.14
N LYS A 121 9.09 0.45 20.24
CA LYS A 121 9.67 -0.24 21.41
C LYS A 121 11.18 -0.18 21.47
N CYS A 122 11.85 0.26 20.40
CA CYS A 122 13.29 0.43 20.42
C CYS A 122 13.67 1.89 20.75
N PRO A 123 14.56 2.14 21.72
CA PRO A 123 15.02 3.49 22.02
C PRO A 123 15.80 4.06 20.82
N THR A 124 15.10 4.86 20.02
CA THR A 124 15.55 5.71 18.90
C THR A 124 16.89 5.35 18.25
N VAL A 125 16.80 4.89 16.99
CA VAL A 125 17.86 5.06 15.99
C VAL A 125 18.31 6.51 16.00
N ARG A 126 19.48 6.80 16.57
CA ARG A 126 20.14 8.10 16.37
C ARG A 126 20.62 8.10 14.93
N ILE A 127 19.91 8.78 14.03
CA ILE A 127 20.41 9.04 12.68
C ILE A 127 21.58 10.00 12.84
N GLU A 128 22.80 9.48 12.93
CA GLU A 128 24.00 10.29 12.86
C GLU A 128 24.15 10.81 11.43
N THR A 129 23.55 11.97 11.15
CA THR A 129 23.91 12.76 9.99
C THR A 129 25.32 13.29 10.21
N SER A 130 26.32 12.48 9.84
CA SER A 130 27.67 13.00 9.70
C SER A 130 27.66 14.04 8.58
N ALA A 131 27.80 15.31 8.95
CA ALA A 131 28.06 16.39 8.02
C ALA A 131 29.47 16.16 7.45
N SER A 132 29.56 15.38 6.38
CA SER A 132 30.76 15.25 5.57
C SER A 132 30.93 16.53 4.77
N ALA A 133 31.87 17.38 5.18
CA ALA A 133 32.45 18.37 4.30
C ALA A 133 33.16 17.62 3.15
N GLY A 134 32.44 17.40 2.04
CA GLY A 134 33.05 17.07 0.74
C GLY A 134 33.31 15.60 0.39
N GLY A 135 32.59 14.63 0.95
CA GLY A 135 32.73 13.21 0.57
C GLY A 135 31.40 12.46 0.48
N LYS A 136 31.22 11.64 -0.58
CA LYS A 136 30.04 10.79 -0.87
C LYS A 136 29.42 10.19 0.41
N PRO A 137 28.08 10.12 0.53
CA PRO A 137 27.42 9.60 1.73
C PRO A 137 27.83 8.14 1.96
N THR A 138 28.57 7.91 3.04
CA THR A 138 29.01 6.59 3.49
C THR A 138 27.92 5.97 4.35
N SER A 139 27.43 4.80 3.93
CA SER A 139 26.55 3.84 4.63
C SER A 139 26.05 4.25 6.04
N THR A 140 24.76 4.55 6.13
CA THR A 140 24.02 4.62 7.41
C THR A 140 24.02 3.23 8.04
N ARG A 141 24.78 3.05 9.14
CA ARG A 141 24.69 1.83 9.95
C ARG A 141 23.51 1.95 10.90
N LEU A 142 22.51 1.11 10.68
CA LEU A 142 21.43 0.90 11.65
C LEU A 142 22.00 0.20 12.90
N PRO A 143 21.51 0.50 14.11
CA PRO A 143 21.96 -0.16 15.32
C PRO A 143 21.73 -1.68 15.21
N THR A 144 22.68 -2.46 15.71
CA THR A 144 22.69 -3.93 15.62
C THR A 144 21.81 -4.63 16.66
N THR A 145 21.16 -3.88 17.55
CA THR A 145 20.30 -4.46 18.60
C THR A 145 19.13 -3.56 18.96
N CYS A 146 17.95 -4.17 18.95
CA CYS A 146 16.93 -4.06 20.00
C CYS A 146 16.76 -5.51 20.52
#